data_AF-A0A8C3WX09-F1
#
_entry.id   AF-A0A8C3WX09-F1
#
_cell.length_a   1.000
_cell.length_b   1.000
_cell.length_c   1.000
_cell.angle_alpha   90.00
_cell.angle_beta   90.00
_cell.angle_gamma   90.00
#
_symmetry.space_group_name_H-M   'P 1'
#
loop_
_entity.id
_entity.type
_entity.pdbx_description
1 polymer ?
#
loop_
_entity_poly.entity_id
_entity_poly.type
_entity_poly.pdbx_seq_one_letter_code
_entity_poly.pdbx_strand_id
1 'polypeptide(L)'
;MMTATVKLASRVRRLGYVLAFCFLAQVLWDVPGTWALNNGLARTPTMGWLHWERFMCNVDCQEDPDSCISEKLFRQIAELMASDGWKDAGYEYLCIDDCWMAPKRDSQGRLQADPKRFPGGIRRLADYVHSKGLKLGIYADVGNKTCAGFPGSFGYYDIDAKTFAEWGVDLLKFDGCYCDSIKHLADGYKRMSLALNRTGRSIVYSCEWPLYMQPLFKPNYTEIREYCNHWRNFADIYDSWQSIKNILDWTSSNQEKIIPVAGPGGWNDPDMLVIGNFGLSWNQQVTQMALWAIMAAPLLMSNDLRHISPEAKALLQDKDVIAINQDPLGKQGYRLRKDNNFEVWERPLLNLAWAVAMVNLQEIGGPRAYTISLTSLGQGLGCNPDCLITQLLPVKRKLGFHEWTSSLKIQINPTGTVLLRLEKANLTSLKNFH
;
A
#
# COMPACT_ATOMS: atom_id res chain seq x y z
N MET A 1 -59.24 55.88 45.12
CA MET A 1 -60.00 55.79 43.85
C MET A 1 -59.43 54.64 43.03
N MET A 2 -60.31 53.72 42.63
CA MET A 2 -60.18 52.67 41.62
C MET A 2 -59.05 51.62 41.72
N THR A 3 -59.50 50.45 42.18
CA THR A 3 -59.15 49.09 41.75
C THR A 3 -59.05 48.88 40.22
N ALA A 4 -58.10 48.05 39.78
CA ALA A 4 -58.27 47.15 38.62
C ALA A 4 -57.28 45.94 38.66
N THR A 5 -57.83 44.76 38.96
CA THR A 5 -57.60 43.44 38.31
C THR A 5 -56.19 42.82 38.17
N VAL A 6 -55.80 41.99 39.15
CA VAL A 6 -55.72 40.50 39.12
C VAL A 6 -55.44 39.76 37.78
N LYS A 7 -54.48 38.81 37.87
CA LYS A 7 -54.25 37.54 37.09
C LYS A 7 -53.65 37.64 35.67
N LEU A 8 -52.38 37.24 35.54
CA LEU A 8 -52.03 35.93 34.96
C LEU A 8 -50.54 35.57 35.18
N ALA A 9 -50.32 34.34 35.68
CA ALA A 9 -49.12 33.53 35.47
C ALA A 9 -47.77 33.98 36.07
N SER A 10 -47.71 33.96 37.40
CA SER A 10 -46.50 33.58 38.13
C SER A 10 -46.14 32.11 37.87
N ARG A 11 -45.51 31.78 36.71
CA ARG A 11 -44.90 30.45 36.50
C ARG A 11 -43.97 30.33 35.28
N VAL A 12 -43.22 31.35 34.87
CA VAL A 12 -42.16 31.17 33.85
C VAL A 12 -41.01 32.13 34.11
N ARG A 13 -40.11 31.82 35.06
CA ARG A 13 -38.80 32.52 35.14
C ARG A 13 -37.72 31.86 36.02
N ARG A 14 -37.85 30.58 36.36
CA ARG A 14 -36.79 29.80 37.02
C ARG A 14 -36.84 28.34 36.58
N LEU A 15 -36.53 28.08 35.31
CA LEU A 15 -36.17 26.73 34.82
C LEU A 15 -35.55 26.85 33.42
N GLY A 16 -34.40 27.53 33.30
CA GLY A 16 -33.81 27.84 32.00
C GLY A 16 -32.29 27.99 32.00
N TYR A 17 -31.60 27.37 32.97
CA TYR A 17 -30.12 27.41 33.05
C TYR A 17 -29.48 26.06 33.44
N VAL A 18 -30.19 24.93 33.28
CA VAL A 18 -29.65 23.58 33.54
C VAL A 18 -29.84 22.62 32.35
N LEU A 19 -30.24 23.12 31.17
CA LEU A 19 -30.50 22.28 29.98
C LEU A 19 -29.74 22.73 28.73
N ALA A 20 -28.55 23.33 28.89
CA ALA A 20 -27.71 23.76 27.76
C ALA A 20 -26.23 23.36 27.89
N PHE A 21 -25.90 22.39 28.75
CA PHE A 21 -24.52 21.91 28.94
C PHE A 21 -24.40 20.37 29.00
N CYS A 22 -25.32 19.64 28.35
CA CYS A 22 -25.24 18.17 28.21
C CYS A 22 -25.46 17.66 26.76
N PHE A 23 -25.32 18.51 25.74
CA PHE A 23 -25.44 18.12 24.32
C PHE A 23 -24.19 18.45 23.49
N LEU A 24 -23.01 18.33 24.09
CA LEU A 24 -21.71 18.51 23.41
C LEU A 24 -20.68 17.46 23.83
N ALA A 25 -21.16 16.25 24.14
CA ALA A 25 -20.32 15.10 24.46
C ALA A 25 -21.01 13.80 24.04
N GLN A 26 -21.43 13.68 22.78
CA GLN A 26 -21.91 12.40 22.21
C GLN A 26 -22.03 12.44 20.68
N VAL A 27 -20.95 12.83 19.99
CA VAL A 27 -20.69 12.38 18.61
C VAL A 27 -19.18 12.08 18.49
N LEU A 28 -18.66 11.29 19.43
CA LEU A 28 -17.67 10.30 19.03
C LEU A 28 -18.52 9.13 18.54
N TRP A 29 -18.86 9.14 17.24
CA TRP A 29 -19.17 7.89 16.60
C TRP A 29 -17.98 6.99 16.90
N ASP A 30 -18.21 5.91 17.64
CA ASP A 30 -17.38 4.73 17.58
C ASP A 30 -17.19 4.43 16.10
N VAL A 31 -16.06 4.87 15.54
CA VAL A 31 -15.54 4.28 14.32
C VAL A 31 -15.37 2.82 14.73
N PRO A 32 -16.08 1.86 14.10
CA PRO A 32 -15.80 0.46 14.33
C PRO A 32 -14.38 0.24 13.84
N GLY A 33 -13.42 0.37 14.74
CA GLY A 33 -12.03 0.09 14.48
C GLY A 33 -11.96 -1.41 14.30
N THR A 34 -11.97 -1.87 13.05
CA THR A 34 -11.67 -3.24 12.73
C THR A 34 -10.23 -3.51 13.17
N TRP A 35 -10.07 -4.44 14.10
CA TRP A 35 -8.77 -4.75 14.67
C TRP A 35 -7.91 -5.42 13.59
N ALA A 36 -6.74 -4.83 13.30
CA ALA A 36 -5.74 -5.48 12.45
C ALA A 36 -5.02 -6.59 13.21
N LEU A 37 -4.30 -7.45 12.47
CA LEU A 37 -3.25 -8.27 13.03
C LEU A 37 -2.34 -7.38 13.88
N ASN A 38 -2.47 -7.51 15.20
CA ASN A 38 -1.81 -6.62 16.13
C ASN A 38 -0.40 -7.11 16.48
N ASN A 39 0.42 -7.32 15.45
CA ASN A 39 1.82 -7.75 15.59
C ASN A 39 2.81 -6.57 15.66
N GLY A 40 2.31 -5.33 15.66
CA GLY A 40 3.11 -4.11 15.75
C GLY A 40 3.82 -3.69 14.45
N LEU A 41 3.66 -4.45 13.36
CA LEU A 41 4.30 -4.21 12.07
C LEU A 41 3.38 -3.49 11.09
N ALA A 42 3.93 -3.12 9.92
CA ALA A 42 3.21 -2.45 8.83
C ALA A 42 2.36 -1.26 9.30
N ARG A 43 2.89 -0.44 10.24
CA ARG A 43 2.20 0.75 10.75
C ARG A 43 2.06 1.84 9.69
N THR A 44 2.94 1.83 8.70
CA THR A 44 2.81 2.43 7.39
C THR A 44 2.89 1.32 6.33
N PRO A 45 2.50 1.56 5.07
CA PRO A 45 2.60 0.54 4.03
C PRO A 45 4.04 0.03 3.88
N THR A 46 4.21 -1.30 3.76
CA THR A 46 5.53 -1.92 3.62
C THR A 46 6.26 -1.41 2.37
N MET A 47 7.54 -1.05 2.48
CA MET A 47 8.37 -0.62 1.35
C MET A 47 9.53 -1.58 1.13
N GLY A 48 9.77 -1.97 -0.11
CA GLY A 48 10.82 -2.94 -0.42
C GLY A 48 10.99 -3.24 -1.90
N TRP A 49 11.58 -4.39 -2.17
CA TRP A 49 11.81 -4.95 -3.49
C TRP A 49 11.37 -6.42 -3.51
N LEU A 50 10.68 -6.86 -4.55
CA LEU A 50 10.18 -8.23 -4.76
C LEU A 50 10.52 -8.67 -6.18
N HIS A 51 11.04 -9.88 -6.37
CA HIS A 51 11.60 -10.24 -7.69
C HIS A 51 10.56 -10.57 -8.78
N TRP A 52 9.31 -10.86 -8.41
CA TRP A 52 8.39 -11.65 -9.24
C TRP A 52 8.14 -11.08 -10.63
N GLU A 53 7.71 -9.82 -10.73
CA GLU A 53 7.30 -9.26 -12.02
C GLU A 53 8.46 -9.20 -13.02
N ARG A 54 9.68 -8.90 -12.54
CA ARG A 54 10.84 -8.70 -13.40
C ARG A 54 11.63 -9.99 -13.68
N PHE A 55 11.78 -10.86 -12.68
CA PHE A 55 12.65 -12.04 -12.77
C PHE A 55 11.86 -13.35 -12.85
N MET A 56 10.57 -13.32 -12.50
CA MET A 56 9.64 -14.45 -12.58
C MET A 56 10.23 -15.74 -11.97
N CYS A 57 9.94 -16.89 -12.58
CA CYS A 57 10.46 -18.20 -12.20
C CYS A 57 11.69 -18.61 -13.03
N ASN A 58 12.61 -17.69 -13.33
CA ASN A 58 13.82 -18.05 -14.08
C ASN A 58 14.77 -18.90 -13.21
N VAL A 59 14.82 -20.20 -13.45
CA VAL A 59 15.70 -21.13 -12.70
C VAL A 59 16.94 -21.57 -13.48
N ASP A 60 17.12 -21.09 -14.72
CA ASP A 60 18.23 -21.48 -15.58
C ASP A 60 19.47 -20.60 -15.33
N CYS A 61 20.21 -20.93 -14.27
CA CYS A 61 21.46 -20.24 -13.95
C CYS A 61 22.66 -20.66 -14.82
N GLN A 62 22.50 -21.59 -15.77
CA GLN A 62 23.60 -21.93 -16.69
C GLN A 62 23.59 -20.96 -17.87
N GLU A 63 22.44 -20.77 -18.49
CA GLU A 63 22.31 -19.90 -19.67
C GLU A 63 22.03 -18.44 -19.28
N ASP A 64 21.36 -18.17 -18.15
CA ASP A 64 21.05 -16.82 -17.67
C ASP A 64 21.45 -16.60 -16.20
N PRO A 65 22.76 -16.67 -15.87
CA PRO A 65 23.27 -16.60 -14.50
C PRO A 65 23.05 -15.26 -13.80
N ASP A 66 22.71 -14.20 -14.55
CA ASP A 66 22.51 -12.86 -14.00
C ASP A 66 21.04 -12.53 -13.75
N SER A 67 20.10 -13.27 -14.34
CA SER A 67 18.66 -13.08 -14.09
C SER A 67 17.99 -14.26 -13.40
N CYS A 68 18.66 -15.41 -13.29
CA CYS A 68 18.09 -16.55 -12.57
C CYS A 68 17.89 -16.26 -11.06
N ILE A 69 16.83 -16.84 -10.50
CA ILE A 69 16.48 -16.74 -9.08
C ILE A 69 17.51 -17.50 -8.26
N SER A 70 18.47 -16.76 -7.72
CA SER A 70 19.65 -17.28 -7.04
C SER A 70 20.09 -16.40 -5.88
N GLU A 71 20.82 -16.97 -4.93
CA GLU A 71 21.43 -16.23 -3.81
C GLU A 71 22.31 -15.07 -4.31
N LYS A 72 23.01 -15.23 -5.44
CA LYS A 72 23.82 -14.18 -6.08
C LYS A 72 22.97 -12.95 -6.41
N LEU A 73 21.81 -13.15 -7.04
CA LEU A 73 20.88 -12.06 -7.39
C LEU A 73 20.47 -11.28 -6.14
N PHE A 74 19.97 -11.94 -5.11
CA PHE A 74 19.52 -11.26 -3.90
C PHE A 74 20.66 -10.55 -3.15
N ARG A 75 21.87 -11.10 -3.12
CA ARG A 75 23.02 -10.42 -2.51
C ARG A 75 23.39 -9.13 -3.27
N GLN A 76 23.35 -9.16 -4.60
CA GLN A 76 23.60 -7.97 -5.43
C GLN A 76 22.52 -6.90 -5.21
N ILE A 77 21.24 -7.29 -5.19
CA ILE A 77 20.14 -6.36 -4.94
C ILE A 77 20.23 -5.79 -3.50
N ALA A 78 20.60 -6.60 -2.50
CA ALA A 78 20.82 -6.12 -1.14
C ALA A 78 21.95 -5.07 -1.04
N GLU A 79 23.05 -5.28 -1.78
CA GLU A 79 24.14 -4.31 -1.87
C GLU A 79 23.67 -2.99 -2.46
N LEU A 80 22.97 -3.04 -3.60
CA LEU A 80 22.43 -1.85 -4.25
C LEU A 80 21.39 -1.16 -3.38
N MET A 81 20.47 -1.90 -2.76
CA MET A 81 19.50 -1.30 -1.83
C MET A 81 20.18 -0.50 -0.72
N ALA A 82 21.34 -0.96 -0.24
CA ALA A 82 22.12 -0.31 0.79
C ALA A 82 23.04 0.82 0.28
N SER A 83 23.59 0.72 -0.94
CA SER A 83 24.55 1.70 -1.49
C SER A 83 23.89 2.83 -2.29
N ASP A 84 22.72 2.58 -2.88
CA ASP A 84 22.12 3.45 -3.89
C ASP A 84 20.95 4.29 -3.37
N GLY A 85 20.84 4.44 -2.06
CA GLY A 85 19.86 5.30 -1.39
C GLY A 85 18.45 4.72 -1.26
N TRP A 86 18.22 3.47 -1.68
CA TRP A 86 16.91 2.83 -1.58
C TRP A 86 16.50 2.62 -0.12
N LYS A 87 17.40 2.08 0.69
CA LYS A 87 17.19 1.94 2.14
C LYS A 87 16.94 3.28 2.80
N ASP A 88 17.71 4.31 2.44
CA ASP A 88 17.58 5.66 3.01
C ASP A 88 16.27 6.34 2.60
N ALA A 89 15.73 6.00 1.42
CA ALA A 89 14.40 6.41 0.98
C ALA A 89 13.27 5.61 1.67
N GLY A 90 13.59 4.52 2.39
CA GLY A 90 12.64 3.71 3.16
C GLY A 90 12.41 2.30 2.62
N TYR A 91 12.98 1.92 1.48
CA TYR A 91 12.86 0.57 0.93
C TYR A 91 13.73 -0.42 1.73
N GLU A 92 13.14 -1.09 2.71
CA GLU A 92 13.87 -1.89 3.70
C GLU A 92 13.71 -3.41 3.55
N TYR A 93 12.67 -3.88 2.85
CA TYR A 93 12.41 -5.32 2.64
C TYR A 93 12.96 -5.80 1.30
N LEU A 94 13.84 -6.81 1.31
CA LEU A 94 14.26 -7.56 0.13
C LEU A 94 13.52 -8.90 0.11
N CYS A 95 12.59 -9.09 -0.81
CA CYS A 95 11.65 -10.21 -0.80
C CYS A 95 11.93 -11.23 -1.90
N ILE A 96 12.03 -12.49 -1.49
CA ILE A 96 12.04 -13.65 -2.38
C ILE A 96 10.59 -14.07 -2.65
N ASP A 97 10.18 -14.12 -3.91
CA ASP A 97 8.92 -14.71 -4.39
C ASP A 97 9.07 -16.22 -4.69
N ASP A 98 8.19 -16.82 -5.49
CA ASP A 98 8.22 -18.25 -5.83
C ASP A 98 9.56 -18.73 -6.44
N CYS A 99 9.71 -20.04 -6.60
CA CYS A 99 10.83 -20.70 -7.28
C CYS A 99 12.17 -20.69 -6.55
N TRP A 100 12.24 -20.30 -5.27
CA TRP A 100 13.48 -20.39 -4.47
C TRP A 100 13.77 -21.79 -3.92
N MET A 101 12.73 -22.61 -3.78
CA MET A 101 12.76 -23.88 -3.07
C MET A 101 13.41 -25.00 -3.89
N ALA A 102 13.96 -26.00 -3.21
CA ALA A 102 14.23 -27.29 -3.81
C ALA A 102 12.90 -28.00 -4.18
N PRO A 103 12.91 -28.95 -5.14
CA PRO A 103 11.68 -29.65 -5.56
C PRO A 103 11.02 -30.52 -4.48
N LYS A 104 11.72 -30.81 -3.38
CA LYS A 104 11.25 -31.66 -2.29
C LYS A 104 11.68 -31.11 -0.93
N ARG A 105 10.83 -31.33 0.07
CA ARG A 105 11.15 -31.15 1.49
C ARG A 105 12.25 -32.13 1.93
N ASP A 106 12.93 -31.82 3.02
CA ASP A 106 13.90 -32.73 3.63
C ASP A 106 13.21 -33.94 4.30
N SER A 107 13.99 -34.87 4.84
CA SER A 107 13.46 -36.06 5.53
C SER A 107 12.68 -35.74 6.82
N GLN A 108 12.77 -34.51 7.33
CA GLN A 108 12.02 -34.02 8.48
C GLN A 108 10.78 -33.23 8.05
N GLY A 109 10.49 -33.15 6.74
CA GLY A 109 9.35 -32.42 6.19
C GLY A 109 9.56 -30.91 6.11
N ARG A 110 10.79 -30.39 6.28
CA ARG A 110 11.06 -28.94 6.19
C ARG A 110 11.33 -28.52 4.75
N LEU A 111 10.96 -27.29 4.43
CA LEU A 111 11.35 -26.64 3.17
C LEU A 111 12.87 -26.52 3.08
N GLN A 112 13.38 -26.65 1.85
CA GLN A 112 14.81 -26.51 1.55
C GLN A 112 14.97 -25.46 0.47
N ALA A 113 16.00 -24.64 0.57
CA ALA A 113 16.42 -23.81 -0.56
C ALA A 113 16.99 -24.71 -1.66
N ASP A 114 16.84 -24.31 -2.92
CA ASP A 114 17.50 -25.03 -4.01
C ASP A 114 19.02 -25.05 -3.78
N PRO A 115 19.66 -26.22 -3.66
CA PRO A 115 21.06 -26.31 -3.23
C PRO A 115 22.05 -25.81 -4.29
N LYS A 116 21.64 -25.70 -5.56
CA LYS A 116 22.49 -25.17 -6.63
C LYS A 116 22.40 -23.65 -6.70
N ARG A 117 21.19 -23.10 -6.56
CA ARG A 117 20.93 -21.66 -6.71
C ARG A 117 21.09 -20.88 -5.40
N PHE A 118 20.91 -21.54 -4.26
CA PHE A 118 21.08 -21.01 -2.91
C PHE A 118 22.03 -21.90 -2.07
N PRO A 119 23.29 -22.06 -2.49
CA PRO A 119 24.24 -22.96 -1.83
C PRO A 119 24.54 -22.56 -0.37
N GLY A 120 24.40 -21.28 -0.01
CA GLY A 120 24.53 -20.80 1.37
C GLY A 120 23.32 -21.11 2.26
N GLY A 121 22.17 -21.42 1.65
CA GLY A 121 20.88 -21.55 2.31
C GLY A 121 20.28 -20.21 2.76
N ILE A 122 18.98 -20.20 3.05
CA ILE A 122 18.24 -18.96 3.38
C ILE A 122 18.78 -18.28 4.63
N ARG A 123 19.21 -19.02 5.66
CA ARG A 123 19.74 -18.43 6.89
C ARG A 123 20.95 -17.52 6.64
N ARG A 124 21.91 -17.95 5.81
CA ARG A 124 23.08 -17.12 5.50
C ARG A 124 22.72 -15.92 4.62
N LEU A 125 21.73 -16.07 3.75
CA LEU A 125 21.20 -14.94 2.99
C LEU A 125 20.52 -13.92 3.91
N ALA A 126 19.73 -14.37 4.89
CA ALA A 126 19.13 -13.50 5.90
C ALA A 126 20.21 -12.76 6.70
N ASP A 127 21.23 -13.46 7.21
CA ASP A 127 22.37 -12.86 7.91
C ASP A 127 23.05 -11.78 7.04
N TYR A 128 23.22 -12.05 5.74
CA TYR A 128 23.78 -11.08 4.80
C TYR A 128 22.90 -9.84 4.63
N VAL A 129 21.61 -10.02 4.41
CA VAL A 129 20.63 -8.92 4.24
C VAL A 129 20.55 -8.09 5.52
N HIS A 130 20.51 -8.71 6.69
CA HIS A 130 20.53 -8.03 7.98
C HIS A 130 21.83 -7.24 8.20
N SER A 131 22.98 -7.76 7.73
CA SER A 131 24.26 -7.03 7.81
C SER A 131 24.28 -5.72 7.01
N LYS A 132 23.36 -5.56 6.05
CA LYS A 132 23.15 -4.31 5.29
C LYS A 132 22.13 -3.36 5.93
N GLY A 133 21.53 -3.78 7.06
CA GLY A 133 20.43 -3.07 7.71
C GLY A 133 19.11 -3.19 6.96
N LEU A 134 18.94 -4.25 6.17
CA LEU A 134 17.70 -4.58 5.44
C LEU A 134 16.99 -5.74 6.14
N LYS A 135 15.80 -6.08 5.64
CA LYS A 135 14.94 -7.18 6.11
C LYS A 135 14.72 -8.19 4.98
N LEU A 136 14.66 -9.48 5.29
CA LEU A 136 14.45 -10.53 4.29
C LEU A 136 12.98 -10.97 4.26
N GLY A 137 12.33 -10.83 3.10
CA GLY A 137 11.06 -11.47 2.80
C GLY A 137 11.24 -12.82 2.10
N ILE A 138 10.31 -13.74 2.32
CA ILE A 138 10.24 -15.03 1.63
C ILE A 138 8.80 -15.33 1.17
N TYR A 139 8.66 -16.36 0.34
CA TYR A 139 7.41 -16.81 -0.22
C TYR A 139 7.09 -18.26 0.16
N ALA A 140 5.81 -18.51 0.35
CA ALA A 140 5.23 -19.84 0.36
C ALA A 140 3.77 -19.78 -0.14
N ASP A 141 3.11 -20.94 -0.21
CA ASP A 141 1.73 -21.06 -0.67
C ASP A 141 0.88 -21.83 0.35
N VAL A 142 -0.37 -21.42 0.52
CA VAL A 142 -1.35 -22.06 1.41
C VAL A 142 -1.73 -23.48 0.98
N GLY A 143 -1.74 -23.76 -0.32
CA GLY A 143 -2.18 -25.02 -0.90
C GLY A 143 -1.12 -26.12 -0.87
N ASN A 144 -1.35 -27.14 -1.70
CA ASN A 144 -0.48 -28.32 -1.80
C ASN A 144 0.83 -28.05 -2.55
N LYS A 145 0.84 -27.03 -3.41
CA LYS A 145 1.99 -26.60 -4.22
C LYS A 145 1.98 -25.08 -4.32
N THR A 146 3.14 -24.49 -4.57
CA THR A 146 3.22 -23.11 -5.04
C THR A 146 2.64 -22.98 -6.45
N CYS A 147 2.34 -21.77 -6.89
CA CYS A 147 1.85 -21.52 -8.24
C CYS A 147 2.79 -22.07 -9.33
N ALA A 148 4.12 -22.03 -9.12
CA ALA A 148 5.11 -22.64 -10.02
C ALA A 148 5.35 -24.14 -9.79
N GLY A 149 4.62 -24.77 -8.87
CA GLY A 149 4.61 -26.22 -8.66
C GLY A 149 5.62 -26.75 -7.63
N PHE A 150 6.28 -25.89 -6.86
CA PHE A 150 7.15 -26.26 -5.74
C PHE A 150 6.34 -26.71 -4.51
N PRO A 151 6.95 -27.30 -3.46
CA PRO A 151 6.21 -27.79 -2.29
C PRO A 151 5.38 -26.69 -1.60
N GLY A 152 4.06 -26.87 -1.50
CA GLY A 152 3.16 -25.98 -0.76
C GLY A 152 3.16 -26.25 0.74
N SER A 153 2.45 -25.42 1.50
CA SER A 153 2.50 -25.43 2.98
C SER A 153 1.32 -26.15 3.64
N PHE A 154 0.34 -26.64 2.87
CA PHE A 154 -0.77 -27.40 3.42
C PHE A 154 -0.28 -28.62 4.21
N GLY A 155 -0.67 -28.71 5.49
CA GLY A 155 -0.23 -29.76 6.42
C GLY A 155 1.11 -29.48 7.12
N TYR A 156 1.81 -28.41 6.75
CA TYR A 156 3.15 -28.05 7.27
C TYR A 156 3.23 -26.65 7.88
N TYR A 157 2.11 -25.92 8.03
CA TYR A 157 2.11 -24.51 8.46
C TYR A 157 2.96 -24.21 9.71
N ASP A 158 2.87 -25.04 10.75
CA ASP A 158 3.66 -24.86 11.97
C ASP A 158 5.16 -25.11 11.77
N ILE A 159 5.50 -26.12 10.96
CA ILE A 159 6.90 -26.46 10.63
C ILE A 159 7.50 -25.35 9.76
N ASP A 160 6.76 -24.86 8.77
CA ASP A 160 7.22 -23.83 7.85
C ASP A 160 7.36 -22.48 8.55
N ALA A 161 6.38 -22.06 9.35
CA ALA A 161 6.47 -20.85 10.16
C ALA A 161 7.70 -20.89 11.09
N LYS A 162 7.93 -22.02 11.77
CA LYS A 162 9.12 -22.21 12.61
C LYS A 162 10.41 -22.17 11.80
N THR A 163 10.44 -22.80 10.63
CA THR A 163 11.59 -22.81 9.71
C THR A 163 11.96 -21.38 9.29
N PHE A 164 10.97 -20.57 8.89
CA PHE A 164 11.19 -19.17 8.51
C PHE A 164 11.72 -18.33 9.68
N ALA A 165 11.14 -18.50 10.87
CA ALA A 165 11.61 -17.80 12.06
C ALA A 165 13.05 -18.19 12.45
N GLU A 166 13.41 -19.48 12.37
CA GLU A 166 14.77 -19.98 12.63
C GLU A 166 15.80 -19.47 11.61
N TRP A 167 15.38 -19.26 10.35
CA TRP A 167 16.22 -18.67 9.31
C TRP A 167 16.38 -17.15 9.44
N GLY A 168 15.58 -16.48 10.27
CA GLY A 168 15.63 -15.03 10.40
C GLY A 168 14.81 -14.26 9.35
N VAL A 169 13.78 -14.87 8.78
CA VAL A 169 12.86 -14.20 7.84
C VAL A 169 12.06 -13.10 8.55
N ASP A 170 11.81 -11.97 7.88
CA ASP A 170 11.11 -10.79 8.41
C ASP A 170 9.76 -10.51 7.73
N LEU A 171 9.50 -11.14 6.59
CA LEU A 171 8.24 -11.04 5.85
C LEU A 171 7.92 -12.38 5.17
N LEU A 172 6.65 -12.80 5.20
CA LEU A 172 6.15 -13.92 4.42
C LEU A 172 5.06 -13.41 3.46
N LYS A 173 5.27 -13.60 2.15
CA LYS A 173 4.21 -13.62 1.14
C LYS A 173 3.62 -15.03 1.10
N PHE A 174 2.30 -15.12 1.22
CA PHE A 174 1.58 -16.38 1.27
C PHE A 174 0.49 -16.42 0.21
N ASP A 175 0.74 -17.21 -0.83
CA ASP A 175 -0.07 -17.33 -2.02
C ASP A 175 -1.23 -18.32 -1.85
N GLY A 176 -2.11 -18.40 -2.84
CA GLY A 176 -3.37 -19.13 -2.80
C GLY A 176 -3.54 -20.27 -3.81
N CYS A 177 -2.52 -20.65 -4.58
CA CYS A 177 -2.65 -21.69 -5.60
C CYS A 177 -2.87 -23.09 -5.01
N TYR A 178 -3.37 -24.02 -5.83
CA TYR A 178 -3.53 -25.44 -5.46
C TYR A 178 -4.25 -25.71 -4.12
N CYS A 179 -5.18 -24.83 -3.76
CA CYS A 179 -6.10 -25.00 -2.64
C CYS A 179 -7.42 -25.63 -3.15
N ASP A 180 -7.87 -26.68 -2.48
CA ASP A 180 -9.01 -27.53 -2.89
C ASP A 180 -10.38 -26.98 -2.47
N SER A 181 -10.43 -26.04 -1.52
CA SER A 181 -11.68 -25.44 -1.06
C SER A 181 -11.48 -24.06 -0.43
N ILE A 182 -12.53 -23.23 -0.46
CA ILE A 182 -12.55 -21.93 0.23
C ILE A 182 -12.39 -22.06 1.75
N LYS A 183 -12.89 -23.17 2.32
CA LYS A 183 -12.71 -23.45 3.74
C LYS A 183 -11.23 -23.66 4.06
N HIS A 184 -10.52 -24.48 3.28
CA HIS A 184 -9.09 -24.71 3.47
C HIS A 184 -8.26 -23.45 3.19
N LEU A 185 -8.67 -22.62 2.22
CA LEU A 185 -8.06 -21.32 1.97
C LEU A 185 -8.12 -20.46 3.24
N ALA A 186 -9.33 -20.21 3.76
CA ALA A 186 -9.54 -19.40 4.95
C ALA A 186 -8.84 -19.97 6.19
N ASP A 187 -8.97 -21.27 6.44
CA ASP A 187 -8.32 -21.93 7.57
C ASP A 187 -6.79 -21.89 7.45
N GLY A 188 -6.24 -22.02 6.25
CA GLY A 188 -4.80 -22.00 5.99
C GLY A 188 -4.17 -20.64 6.30
N TYR A 189 -4.76 -19.54 5.81
CA TYR A 189 -4.30 -18.18 6.13
C TYR A 189 -4.32 -17.89 7.64
N LYS A 190 -5.41 -18.27 8.32
CA LYS A 190 -5.52 -18.11 9.78
C LYS A 190 -4.48 -18.95 10.53
N ARG A 191 -4.30 -20.21 10.12
CA ARG A 191 -3.34 -21.12 10.76
C ARG A 191 -1.91 -20.64 10.61
N MET A 192 -1.52 -20.18 9.41
CA MET A 192 -0.19 -19.63 9.17
C MET A 192 0.03 -18.34 9.96
N SER A 193 -0.93 -17.41 9.96
CA SER A 193 -0.87 -16.19 10.79
C SER A 193 -0.62 -16.51 12.27
N LEU A 194 -1.39 -17.44 12.84
CA LEU A 194 -1.23 -17.89 14.22
C LEU A 194 0.09 -18.65 14.45
N ALA A 195 0.55 -19.44 13.48
CA ALA A 195 1.80 -20.17 13.56
C ALA A 195 3.00 -19.22 13.57
N LEU A 196 3.02 -18.20 12.70
CA LEU A 196 4.03 -17.15 12.71
C LEU A 196 4.07 -16.44 14.06
N ASN A 197 2.91 -16.05 14.60
CA ASN A 197 2.83 -15.43 15.92
C ASN A 197 3.40 -16.31 17.04
N ARG A 198 3.12 -17.63 17.01
CA ARG A 198 3.66 -18.59 18.00
C ARG A 198 5.18 -18.71 17.98
N THR A 199 5.85 -18.35 16.89
CA THR A 199 7.32 -18.37 16.82
C THR A 199 7.98 -17.30 17.70
N GLY A 200 7.25 -16.24 18.05
CA GLY A 200 7.77 -15.08 18.78
C GLY A 200 8.63 -14.12 17.94
N ARG A 201 8.87 -14.41 16.65
CA ARG A 201 9.55 -13.51 15.73
C ARG A 201 8.54 -12.58 15.06
N SER A 202 8.88 -11.29 14.96
CA SER A 202 8.11 -10.31 14.20
C SER A 202 8.27 -10.57 12.69
N ILE A 203 7.22 -11.09 12.05
CA ILE A 203 7.17 -11.37 10.61
C ILE A 203 5.97 -10.64 10.00
N VAL A 204 6.20 -9.78 9.01
CA VAL A 204 5.12 -9.17 8.22
C VAL A 204 4.42 -10.27 7.44
N TYR A 205 3.08 -10.33 7.49
CA TYR A 205 2.33 -11.36 6.81
C TYR A 205 1.49 -10.79 5.66
N SER A 206 1.93 -11.07 4.44
CA SER A 206 1.30 -10.66 3.19
C SER A 206 0.45 -11.79 2.62
N CYS A 207 -0.84 -11.56 2.46
CA CYS A 207 -1.81 -12.59 2.10
C CYS A 207 -2.38 -12.40 0.69
N GLU A 208 -2.62 -13.48 -0.05
CA GLU A 208 -3.42 -13.41 -1.29
C GLU A 208 -4.86 -13.88 -1.10
N TRP A 209 -5.30 -14.00 0.16
CA TRP A 209 -6.61 -14.54 0.51
C TRP A 209 -7.79 -13.91 -0.25
N PRO A 210 -7.98 -12.57 -0.30
CA PRO A 210 -9.12 -12.02 -1.00
C PRO A 210 -9.08 -12.28 -2.51
N LEU A 211 -7.90 -12.26 -3.15
CA LEU A 211 -7.75 -12.57 -4.58
C LEU A 211 -8.32 -13.96 -4.91
N TYR A 212 -7.89 -15.00 -4.20
CA TYR A 212 -8.32 -16.37 -4.47
C TYR A 212 -9.75 -16.67 -4.00
N MET A 213 -10.32 -15.84 -3.11
CA MET A 213 -11.70 -16.00 -2.66
C MET A 213 -12.72 -15.33 -3.58
N GLN A 214 -12.38 -14.16 -4.14
CA GLN A 214 -13.30 -13.33 -4.94
C GLN A 214 -14.04 -14.03 -6.09
N PRO A 215 -13.41 -14.94 -6.87
CA PRO A 215 -14.10 -15.64 -7.96
C PRO A 215 -15.29 -16.49 -7.49
N LEU A 216 -15.31 -16.87 -6.21
CA LEU A 216 -16.29 -17.79 -5.64
C LEU A 216 -17.19 -17.11 -4.60
N PHE A 217 -16.64 -16.21 -3.77
CA PHE A 217 -17.35 -15.56 -2.67
C PHE A 217 -16.85 -14.13 -2.43
N LYS A 218 -17.72 -13.30 -1.84
CA LYS A 218 -17.33 -11.94 -1.43
C LYS A 218 -16.42 -11.99 -0.20
N PRO A 219 -15.23 -11.34 -0.22
CA PRO A 219 -14.36 -11.31 0.94
C PRO A 219 -14.91 -10.61 2.17
N ASN A 220 -14.68 -11.21 3.34
CA ASN A 220 -14.84 -10.57 4.63
C ASN A 220 -13.53 -9.87 5.00
N TYR A 221 -13.41 -8.61 4.63
CA TYR A 221 -12.17 -7.86 4.86
C TYR A 221 -11.87 -7.57 6.34
N THR A 222 -12.88 -7.53 7.20
CA THR A 222 -12.65 -7.41 8.65
C THR A 222 -11.87 -8.61 9.16
N GLU A 223 -12.27 -9.81 8.75
CA GLU A 223 -11.59 -11.05 9.11
C GLU A 223 -10.21 -11.14 8.48
N ILE A 224 -10.05 -10.79 7.20
CA ILE A 224 -8.72 -10.77 6.55
C ILE A 224 -7.77 -9.81 7.30
N ARG A 225 -8.26 -8.64 7.69
CA ARG A 225 -7.49 -7.62 8.43
C ARG A 225 -7.00 -8.14 9.79
N GLU A 226 -7.77 -8.97 10.50
CA GLU A 226 -7.37 -9.55 11.78
C GLU A 226 -6.15 -10.49 11.66
N TYR A 227 -5.94 -11.09 10.49
CA TYR A 227 -4.90 -12.10 10.30
C TYR A 227 -3.73 -11.66 9.43
N CYS A 228 -3.86 -10.60 8.61
CA CYS A 228 -2.90 -10.20 7.58
C CYS A 228 -2.44 -8.74 7.75
N ASN A 229 -1.16 -8.46 7.46
CA ASN A 229 -0.62 -7.09 7.44
C ASN A 229 -0.90 -6.34 6.13
N HIS A 230 -1.00 -7.06 5.03
CA HIS A 230 -1.55 -6.55 3.78
C HIS A 230 -2.06 -7.71 2.93
N TRP A 231 -2.95 -7.40 1.99
CA TRP A 231 -3.62 -8.42 1.20
C TRP A 231 -3.79 -8.05 -0.28
N ARG A 232 -3.37 -8.95 -1.16
CA ARG A 232 -3.54 -8.85 -2.61
C ARG A 232 -5.01 -9.03 -2.96
N ASN A 233 -5.58 -8.02 -3.61
CA ASN A 233 -7.01 -7.96 -3.90
C ASN A 233 -7.37 -8.38 -5.32
N PHE A 234 -6.45 -8.19 -6.26
CA PHE A 234 -6.73 -8.30 -7.68
C PHE A 234 -5.58 -9.04 -8.39
N ALA A 235 -5.82 -9.36 -9.66
CA ALA A 235 -4.89 -10.10 -10.51
C ALA A 235 -3.50 -9.47 -10.54
N ASP A 236 -2.52 -10.30 -10.87
CA ASP A 236 -1.12 -9.89 -10.98
C ASP A 236 -0.94 -8.69 -11.91
N ILE A 237 -0.03 -7.82 -11.49
CA ILE A 237 0.46 -6.74 -12.33
C ILE A 237 1.41 -7.29 -13.38
N TYR A 238 1.36 -6.67 -14.56
CA TYR A 238 2.29 -6.91 -15.66
C TYR A 238 2.85 -5.58 -16.10
N ASP A 239 4.06 -5.58 -16.65
CA ASP A 239 4.70 -4.41 -17.27
C ASP A 239 3.96 -3.89 -18.51
N SER A 240 2.80 -3.28 -18.29
CA SER A 240 1.95 -2.69 -19.30
C SER A 240 1.00 -1.66 -18.70
N TRP A 241 0.73 -0.59 -19.45
CA TRP A 241 -0.26 0.40 -19.06
C TRP A 241 -1.67 -0.18 -18.89
N GLN A 242 -2.02 -1.21 -19.66
CA GLN A 242 -3.32 -1.87 -19.53
C GLN A 242 -3.48 -2.55 -18.18
N SER A 243 -2.43 -3.18 -17.64
CA SER A 243 -2.47 -3.76 -16.30
C SER A 243 -2.69 -2.69 -15.22
N ILE A 244 -1.96 -1.56 -15.31
CA ILE A 244 -2.18 -0.41 -14.40
C ILE A 244 -3.63 0.07 -14.43
N LYS A 245 -4.20 0.27 -15.62
CA LYS A 245 -5.61 0.69 -15.76
C LYS A 245 -6.57 -0.32 -15.14
N ASN A 246 -6.38 -1.62 -15.39
CA ASN A 246 -7.24 -2.66 -14.86
C ASN A 246 -7.25 -2.67 -13.32
N ILE A 247 -6.08 -2.50 -12.69
CA ILE A 247 -5.94 -2.40 -11.23
C ILE A 247 -6.66 -1.16 -10.70
N LEU A 248 -6.46 0.01 -11.32
CA LEU A 248 -7.10 1.26 -10.90
C LEU A 248 -8.63 1.23 -11.09
N ASP A 249 -9.11 0.69 -12.20
CA ASP A 249 -10.53 0.53 -12.48
C ASP A 249 -11.18 -0.47 -11.52
N TRP A 250 -10.53 -1.60 -11.22
CA TRP A 250 -11.03 -2.54 -10.22
C TRP A 250 -11.07 -1.92 -8.82
N THR A 251 -10.00 -1.21 -8.43
CA THR A 251 -9.89 -0.55 -7.12
C THR A 251 -10.99 0.50 -6.95
N SER A 252 -11.14 1.40 -7.91
CA SER A 252 -12.18 2.44 -7.86
C SER A 252 -13.60 1.87 -7.90
N SER A 253 -13.83 0.77 -8.61
CA SER A 253 -15.14 0.10 -8.65
C SER A 253 -15.50 -0.63 -7.35
N ASN A 254 -14.51 -0.93 -6.51
CA ASN A 254 -14.69 -1.61 -5.22
C ASN A 254 -14.36 -0.72 -4.01
N GLN A 255 -14.13 0.57 -4.22
CA GLN A 255 -13.54 1.48 -3.24
C GLN A 255 -14.35 1.57 -1.93
N GLU A 256 -15.68 1.51 -2.00
CA GLU A 256 -16.56 1.54 -0.83
C GLU A 256 -16.35 0.35 0.11
N LYS A 257 -15.87 -0.79 -0.41
CA LYS A 257 -15.63 -2.01 0.36
C LYS A 257 -14.23 -2.07 0.95
N ILE A 258 -13.23 -1.69 0.15
CA ILE A 258 -11.82 -1.93 0.48
C ILE A 258 -11.17 -0.75 1.22
N ILE A 259 -11.62 0.50 1.00
CA ILE A 259 -11.00 1.66 1.65
C ILE A 259 -11.21 1.67 3.18
N PRO A 260 -12.43 1.40 3.71
CA PRO A 260 -12.66 1.49 5.16
C PRO A 260 -11.84 0.50 5.99
N VAL A 261 -11.32 -0.58 5.37
CA VAL A 261 -10.55 -1.63 6.03
C VAL A 261 -9.05 -1.43 5.94
N ALA A 262 -8.55 -0.45 5.19
CA ALA A 262 -7.13 -0.13 5.14
C ALA A 262 -6.74 0.85 6.26
N GLY A 263 -5.55 0.65 6.83
CA GLY A 263 -4.98 1.50 7.87
C GLY A 263 -3.87 0.81 8.65
N PRO A 264 -3.20 1.52 9.59
CA PRO A 264 -2.00 1.02 10.28
C PRO A 264 -2.11 -0.44 10.73
N GLY A 265 -1.21 -1.28 10.22
CA GLY A 265 -1.17 -2.73 10.46
C GLY A 265 -1.90 -3.60 9.44
N GLY A 266 -2.65 -3.03 8.49
CA GLY A 266 -3.44 -3.76 7.49
C GLY A 266 -3.71 -2.93 6.23
N TRP A 267 -3.19 -3.34 5.07
CA TRP A 267 -3.28 -2.56 3.82
C TRP A 267 -3.84 -3.35 2.65
N ASN A 268 -4.53 -2.65 1.75
CA ASN A 268 -4.82 -3.20 0.43
C ASN A 268 -3.55 -3.22 -0.40
N ASP A 269 -3.28 -4.35 -1.05
CA ASP A 269 -2.13 -4.54 -1.93
C ASP A 269 -2.60 -4.58 -3.39
N PRO A 270 -2.37 -3.51 -4.18
CA PRO A 270 -2.63 -3.45 -5.61
C PRO A 270 -1.47 -4.02 -6.45
N ASP A 271 -0.58 -4.79 -5.83
CA ASP A 271 0.61 -5.42 -6.41
C ASP A 271 1.79 -4.45 -6.65
N MET A 272 2.90 -5.02 -7.14
CA MET A 272 4.22 -4.40 -7.25
C MET A 272 4.26 -3.10 -8.08
N LEU A 273 5.29 -2.28 -7.83
CA LEU A 273 5.72 -1.19 -8.70
C LEU A 273 6.58 -1.76 -9.85
N VAL A 274 6.22 -1.44 -11.10
CA VAL A 274 6.94 -1.89 -12.32
C VAL A 274 7.72 -0.74 -12.99
N ILE A 275 7.90 0.36 -12.26
CA ILE A 275 8.70 1.53 -12.67
C ILE A 275 10.17 1.10 -12.86
N GLY A 276 10.77 1.54 -13.97
CA GLY A 276 12.14 1.15 -14.35
C GLY A 276 12.24 -0.12 -15.20
N ASN A 277 11.11 -0.75 -15.54
CA ASN A 277 11.06 -1.82 -16.55
C ASN A 277 10.83 -1.23 -17.96
N PHE A 278 10.02 -1.87 -18.79
CA PHE A 278 10.04 -1.72 -20.25
C PHE A 278 8.71 -1.22 -20.85
N GLY A 279 7.58 -1.56 -20.25
CA GLY A 279 6.24 -1.42 -20.81
C GLY A 279 5.50 -0.15 -20.40
N LEU A 280 6.07 0.66 -19.50
CA LEU A 280 5.52 1.94 -19.10
C LEU A 280 6.34 3.13 -19.64
N SER A 281 5.67 4.02 -20.36
CA SER A 281 6.22 5.35 -20.66
C SER A 281 6.43 6.17 -19.38
N TRP A 282 7.23 7.24 -19.45
CA TRP A 282 7.45 8.14 -18.30
C TRP A 282 6.15 8.63 -17.65
N ASN A 283 5.15 9.04 -18.44
CA ASN A 283 3.87 9.52 -17.91
C ASN A 283 3.12 8.41 -17.15
N GLN A 284 3.19 7.17 -17.61
CA GLN A 284 2.54 6.02 -16.98
C GLN A 284 3.27 5.58 -15.71
N GLN A 285 4.61 5.65 -15.69
CA GLN A 285 5.41 5.46 -14.48
C GLN A 285 5.05 6.49 -13.40
N VAL A 286 4.94 7.77 -13.78
CA VAL A 286 4.47 8.85 -12.90
C VAL A 286 3.07 8.56 -12.37
N THR A 287 2.16 8.08 -13.22
CA THR A 287 0.82 7.67 -12.81
C THR A 287 0.86 6.51 -11.80
N GLN A 288 1.67 5.48 -12.01
CA GLN A 288 1.79 4.38 -11.05
C GLN A 288 2.28 4.89 -9.68
N MET A 289 3.37 5.65 -9.63
CA MET A 289 3.92 6.15 -8.35
C MET A 289 2.90 7.03 -7.61
N ALA A 290 2.25 7.95 -8.33
CA ALA A 290 1.25 8.84 -7.75
C ALA A 290 0.05 8.09 -7.17
N LEU A 291 -0.50 7.13 -7.92
CA LEU A 291 -1.72 6.45 -7.52
C LEU A 291 -1.45 5.40 -6.43
N TRP A 292 -0.29 4.74 -6.42
CA TRP A 292 0.10 3.86 -5.31
C TRP A 292 0.30 4.66 -4.00
N ALA A 293 0.80 5.90 -4.09
CA ALA A 293 0.84 6.80 -2.94
C ALA A 293 -0.57 7.21 -2.47
N ILE A 294 -1.49 7.54 -3.38
CA ILE A 294 -2.89 7.84 -3.03
C ILE A 294 -3.59 6.62 -2.40
N MET A 295 -3.34 5.42 -2.91
CA MET A 295 -3.98 4.19 -2.43
C MET A 295 -3.41 3.68 -1.09
N ALA A 296 -2.39 4.33 -0.52
CA ALA A 296 -1.66 3.81 0.65
C ALA A 296 -1.18 2.35 0.44
N ALA A 297 -0.73 2.06 -0.78
CA ALA A 297 -0.27 0.74 -1.18
C ALA A 297 1.11 0.42 -0.59
N PRO A 298 1.42 -0.85 -0.29
CA PRO A 298 2.82 -1.27 -0.19
C PRO A 298 3.61 -0.81 -1.42
N LEU A 299 4.82 -0.30 -1.23
CA LEU A 299 5.71 0.11 -2.32
C LEU A 299 6.78 -0.97 -2.51
N LEU A 300 6.38 -2.08 -3.13
CA LEU A 300 7.27 -3.20 -3.45
C LEU A 300 7.74 -3.06 -4.90
N MET A 301 8.97 -2.63 -5.12
CA MET A 301 9.57 -2.53 -6.46
C MET A 301 9.85 -3.91 -7.03
N SER A 302 9.56 -4.13 -8.31
CA SER A 302 10.05 -5.31 -9.03
C SER A 302 10.72 -4.87 -10.32
N ASN A 303 12.03 -4.67 -10.26
CA ASN A 303 12.85 -4.16 -11.36
C ASN A 303 14.32 -4.59 -11.18
N ASP A 304 15.17 -4.37 -12.18
CA ASP A 304 16.60 -4.63 -12.05
C ASP A 304 17.35 -3.38 -11.57
N LEU A 305 17.65 -3.31 -10.27
CA LEU A 305 18.36 -2.17 -9.68
C LEU A 305 19.77 -1.97 -10.25
N ARG A 306 20.37 -2.98 -10.89
CA ARG A 306 21.68 -2.88 -11.55
C ARG A 306 21.60 -2.04 -12.83
N HIS A 307 20.40 -1.96 -13.42
CA HIS A 307 20.15 -1.39 -14.75
C HIS A 307 18.93 -0.45 -14.77
N ILE A 308 18.74 0.34 -13.71
CA ILE A 308 17.64 1.30 -13.61
C ILE A 308 18.07 2.70 -14.09
N SER A 309 17.21 3.39 -14.86
CA SER A 309 17.53 4.74 -15.34
C SER A 309 17.52 5.76 -14.19
N PRO A 310 18.31 6.85 -14.28
CA PRO A 310 18.29 7.92 -13.29
C PRO A 310 16.90 8.53 -13.07
N GLU A 311 16.09 8.66 -14.12
CA GLU A 311 14.73 9.21 -14.06
C GLU A 311 13.79 8.30 -13.26
N ALA A 312 13.80 6.99 -13.54
CA ALA A 312 13.00 6.01 -12.81
C ALA A 312 13.44 5.92 -11.33
N LYS A 313 14.76 5.94 -11.09
CA LYS A 313 15.33 5.97 -9.73
C LYS A 313 14.88 7.21 -8.97
N ALA A 314 14.97 8.40 -9.58
CA ALA A 314 14.55 9.65 -8.96
C ALA A 314 13.04 9.67 -8.63
N LEU A 315 12.20 9.10 -9.50
CA LEU A 315 10.76 8.98 -9.26
C LEU A 315 10.45 8.06 -8.08
N LEU A 316 11.06 6.86 -8.05
CA LEU A 316 10.86 5.91 -6.96
C LEU A 316 11.42 6.42 -5.63
N GLN A 317 12.50 7.21 -5.65
CA GLN A 317 13.10 7.83 -4.45
C GLN A 317 12.53 9.22 -4.13
N ASP A 318 11.45 9.66 -4.76
CA ASP A 318 10.86 10.97 -4.49
C ASP A 318 10.31 11.03 -3.05
N LYS A 319 11.06 11.71 -2.17
CA LYS A 319 10.76 11.83 -0.75
C LYS A 319 9.40 12.45 -0.44
N ASP A 320 8.89 13.35 -1.29
CA ASP A 320 7.62 14.01 -1.04
C ASP A 320 6.45 13.08 -1.38
N VAL A 321 6.61 12.25 -2.41
CA VAL A 321 5.62 11.23 -2.79
C VAL A 321 5.65 10.04 -1.83
N ILE A 322 6.84 9.59 -1.42
CA ILE A 322 6.99 8.59 -0.35
C ILE A 322 6.35 9.09 0.94
N ALA A 323 6.53 10.36 1.31
CA ALA A 323 5.89 10.92 2.51
C ALA A 323 4.36 10.94 2.44
N ILE A 324 3.76 11.05 1.25
CA ILE A 324 2.31 10.85 1.06
C ILE A 324 1.97 9.38 1.31
N ASN A 325 2.69 8.45 0.69
CA ASN A 325 2.45 7.02 0.85
C ASN A 325 2.53 6.60 2.33
N GLN A 326 3.58 7.04 3.01
CA GLN A 326 3.94 6.75 4.40
C GLN A 326 3.26 7.67 5.42
N ASP A 327 2.25 8.46 5.03
CA ASP A 327 1.56 9.36 5.97
C ASP A 327 0.97 8.56 7.15
N PRO A 328 1.28 8.97 8.41
CA PRO A 328 0.95 8.18 9.60
C PRO A 328 -0.54 8.15 9.93
N LEU A 329 -1.37 9.01 9.31
CA LEU A 329 -2.83 8.87 9.41
C LEU A 329 -3.29 7.55 8.81
N GLY A 330 -2.55 7.03 7.82
CA GLY A 330 -2.79 5.71 7.24
C GLY A 330 -4.16 5.54 6.57
N LYS A 331 -4.83 6.63 6.20
CA LYS A 331 -6.11 6.57 5.49
C LYS A 331 -5.85 6.46 3.99
N GLN A 332 -6.29 5.34 3.40
CA GLN A 332 -6.28 5.15 1.95
C GLN A 332 -7.17 6.20 1.26
N GLY A 333 -6.70 6.72 0.12
CA GLY A 333 -7.46 7.62 -0.74
C GLY A 333 -8.44 6.91 -1.67
N TYR A 334 -9.27 7.69 -2.37
CA TYR A 334 -10.35 7.22 -3.24
C TYR A 334 -10.39 7.99 -4.55
N ARG A 335 -11.09 7.44 -5.56
CA ARG A 335 -11.48 8.19 -6.75
C ARG A 335 -12.67 9.08 -6.39
N LEU A 336 -12.45 10.39 -6.41
CA LEU A 336 -13.47 11.41 -6.15
C LEU A 336 -14.44 11.53 -7.33
N ARG A 337 -13.93 11.50 -8.57
CA ARG A 337 -14.74 11.60 -9.79
C ARG A 337 -14.02 11.07 -11.02
N LYS A 338 -14.81 10.73 -12.04
CA LYS A 338 -14.37 10.38 -13.40
C LYS A 338 -15.27 11.09 -14.39
N ASP A 339 -14.69 11.93 -15.25
CA ASP A 339 -15.43 12.68 -16.28
C ASP A 339 -14.52 12.99 -17.47
N ASN A 340 -15.03 12.89 -18.70
CA ASN A 340 -14.32 13.32 -19.92
C ASN A 340 -12.87 12.78 -20.09
N ASN A 341 -12.65 11.49 -19.76
CA ASN A 341 -11.34 10.84 -19.70
C ASN A 341 -10.36 11.48 -18.71
N PHE A 342 -10.86 12.16 -17.69
CA PHE A 342 -10.11 12.52 -16.50
C PHE A 342 -10.59 11.72 -15.30
N GLU A 343 -9.67 11.46 -14.38
CA GLU A 343 -9.99 11.02 -13.03
C GLU A 343 -9.34 11.96 -12.03
N VAL A 344 -10.06 12.22 -10.93
CA VAL A 344 -9.52 12.91 -9.77
C VAL A 344 -9.60 11.95 -8.60
N TRP A 345 -8.45 11.74 -7.97
CA TRP A 345 -8.30 10.95 -6.76
C TRP A 345 -7.78 11.83 -5.64
N GLU A 346 -8.16 11.53 -4.40
CA GLU A 346 -7.66 12.27 -3.25
C GLU A 346 -7.42 11.36 -2.04
N ARG A 347 -6.42 11.72 -1.24
CA ARG A 347 -6.05 11.04 0.01
C ARG A 347 -5.98 12.05 1.15
N PRO A 348 -6.71 11.85 2.26
CA PRO A 348 -6.53 12.66 3.46
C PRO A 348 -5.19 12.31 4.12
N LEU A 349 -4.46 13.34 4.55
CA LEU A 349 -3.17 13.24 5.21
C LEU A 349 -3.26 13.82 6.63
N LEU A 350 -2.22 13.60 7.44
CA LEU A 350 -2.11 14.21 8.76
C LEU A 350 -2.15 15.75 8.66
N ASN A 351 -2.60 16.41 9.73
CA ASN A 351 -2.66 17.88 9.85
C ASN A 351 -3.57 18.56 8.81
N LEU A 352 -4.69 17.92 8.47
CA LEU A 352 -5.70 18.44 7.52
C LEU A 352 -5.14 18.73 6.12
N ALA A 353 -3.99 18.12 5.78
CA ALA A 353 -3.45 18.15 4.43
C ALA A 353 -4.13 17.10 3.55
N TRP A 354 -4.03 17.28 2.24
CA TRP A 354 -4.58 16.34 1.25
C TRP A 354 -3.60 16.15 0.12
N ALA A 355 -3.50 14.91 -0.39
CA ALA A 355 -2.91 14.65 -1.70
C ALA A 355 -4.03 14.53 -2.74
N VAL A 356 -3.84 15.14 -3.91
CA VAL A 356 -4.81 15.11 -5.01
C VAL A 356 -4.08 14.70 -6.29
N ALA A 357 -4.49 13.60 -6.91
CA ALA A 357 -3.98 13.12 -8.18
C ALA A 357 -5.02 13.36 -9.29
N MET A 358 -4.61 14.04 -10.35
CA MET A 358 -5.44 14.26 -11.54
C MET A 358 -4.83 13.52 -12.72
N VAL A 359 -5.58 12.54 -13.25
CA VAL A 359 -5.12 11.61 -14.29
C VAL A 359 -5.82 11.93 -15.61
N ASN A 360 -5.07 12.00 -16.71
CA ASN A 360 -5.64 12.05 -18.05
C ASN A 360 -5.60 10.66 -18.67
N LEU A 361 -6.75 10.00 -18.75
CA LEU A 361 -6.92 8.68 -19.34
C LEU A 361 -6.97 8.70 -20.88
N GLN A 362 -7.01 9.87 -21.50
CA GLN A 362 -7.01 9.95 -22.96
C GLN A 362 -5.63 9.53 -23.49
N GLU A 363 -5.62 8.65 -24.48
CA GLU A 363 -4.40 8.07 -25.08
C GLU A 363 -4.10 8.65 -26.47
N ILE A 364 -4.65 9.81 -26.79
CA ILE A 364 -4.49 10.50 -28.07
C ILE A 364 -4.39 12.01 -27.88
N GLY A 365 -3.55 12.67 -28.67
CA GLY A 365 -3.36 14.12 -28.66
C GLY A 365 -2.27 14.60 -27.71
N GLY A 366 -2.33 15.88 -27.32
CA GLY A 366 -1.36 16.52 -26.42
C GLY A 366 -1.89 16.71 -24.99
N PRO A 367 -1.18 17.49 -24.14
CA PRO A 367 -1.63 17.82 -22.80
C PRO A 367 -3.01 18.48 -22.82
N ARG A 368 -3.89 18.06 -21.90
CA ARG A 368 -5.25 18.60 -21.77
C ARG A 368 -5.40 19.38 -20.47
N ALA A 369 -6.07 20.52 -20.55
CA ALA A 369 -6.40 21.32 -19.38
C ALA A 369 -7.59 20.71 -18.63
N TYR A 370 -7.43 20.50 -17.33
CA TYR A 370 -8.52 20.17 -16.41
C TYR A 370 -8.69 21.32 -15.42
N THR A 371 -9.94 21.71 -15.14
CA THR A 371 -10.27 22.77 -14.18
C THR A 371 -11.16 22.20 -13.09
N ILE A 372 -10.81 22.41 -11.83
CA ILE A 372 -11.58 21.94 -10.68
C ILE A 372 -11.80 23.05 -9.66
N SER A 373 -12.99 23.09 -9.08
CA SER A 373 -13.29 23.97 -7.94
C SER A 373 -12.65 23.43 -6.68
N LEU A 374 -11.92 24.27 -5.94
CA LEU A 374 -11.28 23.87 -4.69
C LEU A 374 -12.28 23.56 -3.58
N THR A 375 -13.51 24.09 -3.68
CA THR A 375 -14.62 23.72 -2.79
C THR A 375 -15.01 22.25 -2.87
N SER A 376 -14.63 21.54 -3.94
CA SER A 376 -14.94 20.12 -4.12
C SER A 376 -13.87 19.17 -3.59
N LEU A 377 -12.70 19.68 -3.21
CA LEU A 377 -11.56 18.89 -2.78
C LEU A 377 -11.51 18.74 -1.26
N GLY A 378 -11.03 17.58 -0.81
CA GLY A 378 -10.87 17.26 0.60
C GLY A 378 -12.18 17.40 1.38
N GLN A 379 -13.27 16.92 0.81
CA GLN A 379 -14.64 17.03 1.37
C GLN A 379 -15.06 18.48 1.64
N GLY A 380 -14.58 19.42 0.82
CA GLY A 380 -14.81 20.86 0.97
C GLY A 380 -13.98 21.53 2.07
N LEU A 381 -13.20 20.74 2.81
CA LEU A 381 -12.29 21.22 3.84
C LEU A 381 -10.85 21.34 3.36
N GLY A 382 -10.47 20.85 2.17
CA GLY A 382 -9.09 20.91 1.70
C GLY A 382 -8.51 22.34 1.69
N CYS A 383 -9.30 23.31 1.24
CA CYS A 383 -8.88 24.70 1.05
C CYS A 383 -9.75 25.74 1.77
N ASN A 384 -10.48 25.38 2.83
CA ASN A 384 -11.27 26.34 3.63
C ASN A 384 -10.51 26.90 4.87
N PRO A 385 -10.24 28.21 5.01
CA PRO A 385 -10.62 29.30 4.08
C PRO A 385 -9.67 29.43 2.89
N ASP A 386 -8.44 28.91 3.02
CA ASP A 386 -7.42 28.85 1.99
C ASP A 386 -6.56 27.58 2.10
N CYS A 387 -5.72 27.35 1.09
CA CYS A 387 -4.66 26.36 1.11
C CYS A 387 -3.44 26.84 0.31
N LEU A 388 -2.26 26.34 0.69
CA LEU A 388 -1.07 26.34 -0.13
C LEU A 388 -1.06 25.07 -0.98
N ILE A 389 -0.95 25.22 -2.30
CA ILE A 389 -0.87 24.08 -3.24
C ILE A 389 0.56 23.94 -3.74
N THR A 390 1.11 22.73 -3.62
CA THR A 390 2.39 22.35 -4.20
C THR A 390 2.18 21.17 -5.15
N GLN A 391 2.58 21.32 -6.41
CA GLN A 391 2.71 20.21 -7.34
C GLN A 391 3.96 19.41 -6.99
N LEU A 392 3.82 18.09 -6.88
CA LEU A 392 4.92 17.16 -6.64
C LEU A 392 5.34 16.47 -7.94
N LEU A 393 4.37 15.91 -8.67
CA LEU A 393 4.59 15.23 -9.95
C LEU A 393 3.83 15.92 -11.09
N PRO A 394 4.31 15.84 -12.35
CA PRO A 394 5.54 15.16 -12.79
C PRO A 394 6.83 15.92 -12.46
N VAL A 395 6.70 17.18 -12.04
CA VAL A 395 7.81 18.03 -11.58
C VAL A 395 7.36 18.84 -10.37
N LYS A 396 8.25 19.00 -9.40
CA LYS A 396 7.95 19.74 -8.17
C LYS A 396 7.86 21.25 -8.45
N ARG A 397 6.74 21.86 -8.12
CA ARG A 397 6.49 23.31 -8.29
C ARG A 397 5.50 23.83 -7.26
N LYS A 398 5.84 24.91 -6.56
CA LYS A 398 4.87 25.64 -5.71
C LYS A 398 3.88 26.39 -6.61
N LEU A 399 2.58 26.13 -6.43
CA LEU A 399 1.52 26.83 -7.17
C LEU A 399 1.01 28.06 -6.41
N GLY A 400 1.26 28.12 -5.10
CA GLY A 400 0.95 29.28 -4.26
C GLY A 400 -0.33 29.11 -3.46
N PHE A 401 -0.79 30.23 -2.89
CA PHE A 401 -2.01 30.28 -2.09
C PHE A 401 -3.25 30.32 -2.98
N HIS A 402 -4.27 29.58 -2.57
CA HIS A 402 -5.56 29.57 -3.22
C HIS A 402 -6.68 29.70 -2.19
N GLU A 403 -7.62 30.60 -2.46
CA GLU A 403 -8.84 30.77 -1.67
C GLU A 403 -9.81 29.60 -1.92
N TRP A 404 -10.63 29.27 -0.92
CA TRP A 404 -11.61 28.18 -0.96
C TRP A 404 -12.52 28.22 -2.19
N THR A 405 -12.97 29.41 -2.59
CA THR A 405 -13.91 29.64 -3.70
C THR A 405 -13.23 29.68 -5.07
N SER A 406 -11.90 29.60 -5.12
CA SER A 406 -11.16 29.63 -6.39
C SER A 406 -11.18 28.29 -7.12
N SER A 407 -10.75 28.31 -8.37
CA SER A 407 -10.58 27.11 -9.20
C SER A 407 -9.12 26.92 -9.58
N LEU A 408 -8.71 25.67 -9.70
CA LEU A 408 -7.37 25.28 -10.14
C LEU A 408 -7.44 24.71 -11.55
N LYS A 409 -6.61 25.24 -12.46
CA LYS A 409 -6.48 24.78 -13.85
C LYS A 409 -5.08 24.19 -14.07
N ILE A 410 -5.02 22.93 -14.50
CA ILE A 410 -3.77 22.18 -14.67
C ILE A 410 -3.75 21.51 -16.05
N GLN A 411 -2.58 21.48 -16.69
CA GLN A 411 -2.34 20.72 -17.92
C GLN A 411 -1.82 19.32 -17.57
N ILE A 412 -2.43 18.28 -18.13
CA ILE A 412 -2.11 16.88 -17.81
C ILE A 412 -1.82 16.12 -19.11
N ASN A 413 -0.63 15.53 -19.21
CA ASN A 413 -0.21 14.74 -20.36
C ASN A 413 -1.09 13.49 -20.53
N PRO A 414 -1.32 13.01 -21.76
CA PRO A 414 -1.96 11.71 -22.02
C PRO A 414 -1.33 10.60 -21.18
N THR A 415 -2.15 9.77 -20.53
CA THR A 415 -1.76 8.69 -19.58
C THR A 415 -0.99 9.15 -18.33
N GLY A 416 -0.77 10.46 -18.18
CA GLY A 416 -0.01 11.06 -17.10
C GLY A 416 -0.88 11.51 -15.94
N THR A 417 -0.20 11.78 -14.83
CA THR A 417 -0.81 12.27 -13.59
C THR A 417 -0.10 13.53 -13.12
N VAL A 418 -0.88 14.53 -12.69
CA VAL A 418 -0.37 15.61 -11.84
C VAL A 418 -0.75 15.30 -10.39
N LEU A 419 0.27 15.16 -9.54
CA LEU A 419 0.08 14.94 -8.10
C LEU A 419 0.32 16.26 -7.35
N LEU A 420 -0.65 16.65 -6.54
CA LEU A 420 -0.64 17.86 -5.74
C LEU A 420 -0.71 17.52 -4.27
N ARG A 421 -0.11 18.38 -3.44
CA ARG A 421 -0.30 18.43 -2.00
C ARG A 421 -0.93 19.76 -1.63
N LEU A 422 -2.04 19.69 -0.89
CA LEU A 422 -2.80 20.82 -0.36
C LEU A 422 -2.50 20.90 1.14
N GLU A 423 -2.08 22.07 1.62
CA GLU A 423 -1.80 22.33 3.04
C GLU A 423 -2.52 23.58 3.52
N LYS A 424 -3.00 23.59 4.76
CA LYS A 424 -3.61 24.79 5.35
C LYS A 424 -2.58 25.90 5.54
N ALA A 425 -2.91 27.13 5.14
CA ALA A 425 -2.04 28.28 5.30
C ALA A 425 -1.70 28.56 6.78
N ASN A 426 -2.69 28.43 7.67
CA ASN A 426 -2.50 28.68 9.11
C ASN A 426 -1.63 27.64 9.82
N LEU A 427 -1.44 26.44 9.25
CA LEU A 427 -0.55 25.41 9.81
C LEU A 427 0.88 25.53 9.29
N THR A 428 1.09 26.23 8.17
CA THR A 428 2.42 26.50 7.61
C THR A 428 3.09 27.68 8.31
N SER A 429 2.34 28.66 8.81
CA SER A 429 2.89 29.78 9.61
C SER A 429 3.45 29.32 10.96
N LEU A 430 2.85 28.29 11.59
CA LEU A 430 3.32 27.70 12.85
C LEU A 430 4.63 26.91 12.71
N LYS A 431 4.93 26.35 11.53
CA LYS A 431 6.16 25.57 11.30
C LYS A 431 7.40 26.45 11.07
N ASN A 432 7.25 27.74 10.79
CA ASN A 432 8.38 28.65 10.58
C ASN A 432 8.92 29.26 11.90
N PHE A 433 8.50 28.76 13.07
CA PHE A 433 8.91 29.23 14.39
C PHE A 433 9.72 28.23 15.23
N HIS A 434 10.23 27.16 14.62
CA HIS A 434 11.12 26.20 15.30
C HIS A 434 12.41 25.93 14.54
#